data_AF-A0A6A5P7V0-F1
#
_entry.id   AF-A0A6A5P7V0-F1
#
_cell.length_a   1.000
_cell.length_b   1.000
_cell.length_c   1.000
_cell.angle_alpha   90.00
_cell.angle_beta   90.00
_cell.angle_gamma   90.00
#
_symmetry.space_group_name_H-M   'P 1'
#
loop_
_entity.id
_entity.type
_entity.pdbx_description
1 polymer ?
#
loop_
_entity_poly.entity_id
_entity_poly.type
_entity_poly.pdbx_seq_one_letter_code
_entity_poly.pdbx_strand_id
1 'polypeptide(L)'
;MRILRNYYSFQCFSTFTNNPSSHYRKQISLANLFQRFGFPTSHFHQFFSLNHRFLLNSNLLDLEKSLSTLLSFKIPQNFIVSLIRDCPGVLEHQFLKNWELGFQKFRVFNPSPLMMVNFMQCSKRFQLDPVEISKKVEIFKGLGFSDSAMAMVFEGFPTAIAMSEREVVSVIEFLVEFGIPRDEIDRVVRYYPRVLGFGVEDRLKPLIHELRGLGFSGREVRKEIVRDPRILGMEVGEFSRCLQLLKSLKCREAIKERIIGECGMLRACFEVKLRVDCLCGHGLIRRDALKVLWKEPRLITYDLENIEKKIEFLVQRMKYSVDCLPHVPEYLGVNLEKQIVPRYTVIEYLIAKGAIGHEVGLKDLIKPSRLRFYNFYVKPYPECEKMYGRFSGALEVKSKHPAGLWKLFKPQKFTETDEDVKNMKSFMELLV
;
A
#
# COMPACT_ATOMS: atom_id res chain seq x y z
N MET A 1 4.99 11.74 -17.18
CA MET A 1 4.73 12.95 -16.36
C MET A 1 5.66 13.01 -15.16
N ARG A 2 6.87 13.55 -15.36
CA ARG A 2 7.77 13.99 -14.28
C ARG A 2 7.47 15.47 -14.02
N ILE A 3 6.84 15.79 -12.90
CA ILE A 3 6.94 17.13 -12.31
C ILE A 3 7.31 16.91 -10.84
N LEU A 4 8.62 16.73 -10.62
CA LEU A 4 9.25 16.82 -9.32
C LEU A 4 10.22 17.99 -9.39
N ARG A 5 10.10 18.87 -8.39
CA ARG A 5 11.11 19.81 -7.87
C ARG A 5 11.57 20.94 -8.81
N ASN A 6 11.23 22.16 -8.43
CA ASN A 6 12.03 23.41 -8.45
C ASN A 6 11.16 24.45 -7.72
N TYR A 7 11.32 24.74 -6.42
CA TYR A 7 12.30 25.68 -5.83
C TYR A 7 12.80 26.74 -6.82
N TYR A 8 12.23 27.96 -6.75
CA TYR A 8 12.83 29.30 -6.94
C TYR A 8 11.68 30.31 -6.68
N SER A 9 11.59 30.86 -5.46
CA SER A 9 11.98 32.23 -5.11
C SER A 9 11.34 33.32 -5.99
N PHE A 10 10.16 33.80 -5.60
CA PHE A 10 9.76 35.18 -5.91
C PHE A 10 10.40 36.11 -4.87
N GLN A 11 11.51 36.73 -5.25
CA GLN A 11 12.07 37.91 -4.57
C GLN A 11 11.19 39.12 -4.93
N CYS A 12 10.36 39.56 -4.00
CA CYS A 12 9.98 40.97 -3.93
C CYS A 12 10.82 41.58 -2.81
N PHE A 13 11.78 42.42 -3.20
CA PHE A 13 12.49 43.29 -2.27
C PHE A 13 11.53 44.37 -1.77
N SER A 14 11.19 44.32 -0.49
CA SER A 14 10.82 45.53 0.26
C SER A 14 11.41 45.44 1.65
N THR A 15 12.33 46.35 1.90
CA THR A 15 13.08 46.56 3.14
C THR A 15 12.14 46.84 4.31
N PHE A 16 12.06 45.94 5.29
CA PHE A 16 11.49 46.26 6.60
C PHE A 16 12.40 45.76 7.72
N THR A 17 12.67 46.70 8.62
CA THR A 17 13.60 46.67 9.74
C THR A 17 13.22 45.62 10.80
N ASN A 18 14.17 44.73 11.10
CA ASN A 18 14.08 43.62 12.05
C ASN A 18 13.96 44.08 13.52
N ASN A 19 13.01 43.51 14.28
CA ASN A 19 13.05 43.55 15.74
C ASN A 19 12.60 42.19 16.36
N PRO A 20 13.52 41.31 16.79
CA PRO A 20 13.25 39.90 17.12
C PRO A 20 12.40 39.65 18.37
N SER A 21 12.31 40.61 19.31
CA SER A 21 11.54 40.47 20.57
C SER A 21 10.02 40.57 20.38
N SER A 22 9.57 41.28 19.34
CA SER A 22 8.14 41.43 18.97
C SER A 22 7.56 40.13 18.40
N HIS A 23 8.36 39.39 17.64
CA HIS A 23 7.95 38.15 16.98
C HIS A 23 7.69 37.02 17.98
N TYR A 24 8.53 36.90 19.02
CA TYR A 24 8.37 35.87 20.06
C TYR A 24 7.09 36.05 20.88
N ARG A 25 6.75 37.30 21.26
CA ARG A 25 5.49 37.60 21.97
C ARG A 25 4.25 37.30 21.12
N LYS A 26 4.27 37.65 19.83
CA LYS A 26 3.19 37.32 18.90
C LYS A 26 3.03 35.81 18.70
N GLN A 27 4.13 35.06 18.64
CA GLN A 27 4.08 33.59 18.55
C GLN A 27 3.45 32.93 19.78
N ILE A 28 3.72 33.44 20.99
CA ILE A 28 3.09 32.94 22.23
C ILE A 28 1.58 33.25 22.23
N SER A 29 1.17 34.46 21.84
CA SER A 29 -0.24 34.82 21.74
C SER A 29 -0.99 33.97 20.71
N LEU A 30 -0.37 33.69 19.56
CA LEU A 30 -0.91 32.78 18.54
C LEU A 30 -1.01 31.35 19.08
N ALA A 31 0.03 30.83 19.73
CA ALA A 31 0.02 29.49 20.30
C ALA A 31 -1.10 29.32 21.34
N ASN A 32 -1.30 30.31 22.21
CA ASN A 32 -2.39 30.32 23.19
C ASN A 32 -3.78 30.37 22.52
N LEU A 33 -3.91 31.13 21.42
CA LEU A 33 -5.15 31.21 20.64
C LEU A 33 -5.46 29.85 20.00
N PHE A 34 -4.52 29.25 19.26
CA PHE A 34 -4.71 27.93 18.66
C PHE A 34 -4.93 26.83 19.72
N GLN A 35 -4.30 26.92 20.90
CA GLN A 35 -4.54 25.99 22.00
C GLN A 35 -5.97 26.11 22.56
N ARG A 36 -6.54 27.33 22.65
CA ARG A 36 -7.95 27.54 23.02
C ARG A 36 -8.91 26.93 22.00
N PHE A 37 -8.52 26.92 20.73
CA PHE A 37 -9.24 26.23 19.65
C PHE A 37 -8.82 24.75 19.51
N GLY A 38 -8.24 24.12 20.53
CA GLY A 38 -8.04 22.67 20.58
C GLY A 38 -6.90 22.12 19.68
N PHE A 39 -5.96 22.96 19.26
CA PHE A 39 -4.77 22.48 18.53
C PHE A 39 -3.80 21.74 19.46
N PRO A 40 -3.26 20.56 19.06
CA PRO A 40 -2.27 19.86 19.87
C PRO A 40 -0.96 20.63 19.94
N THR A 41 -0.45 20.82 21.16
CA THR A 41 0.78 21.58 21.43
C THR A 41 2.03 20.98 20.77
N SER A 42 2.02 19.68 20.47
CA SER A 42 3.09 18.94 19.79
C SER A 42 3.37 19.42 18.36
N HIS A 43 2.38 20.00 17.67
CA HIS A 43 2.50 20.39 16.26
C HIS A 43 2.86 21.86 16.06
N PHE A 44 2.90 22.67 17.13
CA PHE A 44 3.15 24.11 17.02
C PHE A 44 4.53 24.43 16.44
N HIS A 45 5.60 23.76 16.85
CA HIS A 45 6.94 24.04 16.33
C HIS A 45 7.06 23.82 14.81
N GLN A 46 6.43 22.77 14.28
CA GLN A 46 6.41 22.48 12.84
C GLN A 46 5.48 23.43 12.09
N PHE A 47 4.34 23.78 12.68
CA PHE A 47 3.36 24.70 12.10
C PHE A 47 3.90 26.14 12.00
N PHE A 48 4.49 26.67 13.07
CA PHE A 48 5.04 28.03 13.09
C PHE A 48 6.29 28.17 12.21
N SER A 49 7.09 27.11 12.05
CA SER A 49 8.26 27.14 11.15
C SER A 49 7.86 27.13 9.67
N LEU A 50 6.85 26.34 9.29
CA LEU A 50 6.35 26.29 7.90
C LEU A 50 5.55 27.53 7.51
N ASN A 51 4.84 28.15 8.46
CA ASN A 51 3.85 29.20 8.18
C ASN A 51 4.24 30.60 8.70
N HIS A 52 5.53 30.78 9.02
CA HIS A 52 6.07 31.98 9.67
C HIS A 52 5.71 33.30 8.96
N ARG A 53 5.69 33.33 7.62
CA ARG A 53 5.42 34.56 6.85
C ARG A 53 3.94 34.98 6.88
N PHE A 54 3.02 34.02 6.85
CA PHE A 54 1.59 34.30 6.84
C PHE A 54 1.11 34.75 8.23
N LEU A 55 1.50 34.01 9.27
CA LEU A 55 1.06 34.23 10.65
C LEU A 55 1.62 35.52 11.27
N LEU A 56 2.79 36.00 10.82
CA LEU A 56 3.36 37.25 11.30
C LEU A 56 2.72 38.51 10.70
N ASN A 57 2.15 38.38 9.50
CA ASN A 57 1.52 39.48 8.77
C ASN A 57 0.01 39.59 9.06
N SER A 58 -0.62 38.53 9.56
CA SER A 58 -2.05 38.51 9.91
C SER A 58 -2.33 39.17 11.27
N ASN A 59 -3.42 39.93 11.34
CA ASN A 59 -3.91 40.54 12.58
C ASN A 59 -4.58 39.49 13.48
N LEU A 60 -4.29 39.51 14.79
CA LEU A 60 -4.79 38.53 15.77
C LEU A 60 -6.32 38.52 15.86
N LEU A 61 -6.94 39.69 15.77
CA LEU A 61 -8.39 39.85 15.88
C LEU A 61 -9.13 39.32 14.62
N ASP A 62 -8.49 39.41 13.47
CA ASP A 62 -9.02 38.84 12.22
C ASP A 62 -8.85 37.33 12.16
N LEU A 63 -7.79 36.80 12.77
CA LEU A 63 -7.61 35.35 12.95
C LEU A 63 -8.63 34.76 13.91
N GLU A 64 -8.96 35.44 15.01
CA GLU A 64 -10.00 34.97 15.94
C GLU A 64 -11.38 34.91 15.27
N LYS A 65 -11.73 35.94 14.48
CA LYS A 65 -12.94 35.96 13.64
C LYS A 65 -12.91 34.86 12.55
N SER A 66 -11.74 34.60 11.99
CA SER A 66 -11.53 33.56 10.98
C SER A 66 -11.70 32.15 11.57
N LEU A 67 -11.27 31.94 12.80
CA LEU A 67 -11.46 30.66 13.49
C LEU A 67 -12.90 30.47 13.97
N SER A 68 -13.56 31.53 14.43
CA SER A 68 -14.97 31.46 14.81
C SER A 68 -15.89 31.20 13.61
N THR A 69 -15.60 31.80 12.45
CA THR A 69 -16.30 31.50 11.18
C THR A 69 -16.03 30.07 10.71
N LEU A 70 -14.82 29.54 10.85
CA LEU A 70 -14.55 28.13 10.53
C LEU A 70 -15.32 27.15 11.43
N LEU A 71 -15.47 27.46 12.71
CA LEU A 71 -16.28 26.66 13.64
C LEU A 71 -17.78 26.72 13.30
N SER A 72 -18.26 27.84 12.74
CA SER A 72 -19.68 27.99 12.36
C SER A 72 -20.09 27.07 11.21
N PHE A 73 -19.12 26.57 10.42
CA PHE A 73 -19.35 25.61 9.33
C PHE A 73 -19.63 24.18 9.81
N LYS A 74 -19.66 23.90 11.13
CA LYS A 74 -19.91 22.57 11.72
C LYS A 74 -18.90 21.49 11.27
N ILE A 75 -17.69 21.89 10.89
CA ILE A 75 -16.61 20.95 10.56
C ILE A 75 -16.01 20.42 11.87
N PRO A 76 -15.80 19.10 12.03
CA PRO A 76 -15.17 18.55 13.23
C PRO A 76 -13.74 19.07 13.43
N GLN A 77 -13.33 19.24 14.69
CA GLN A 77 -12.09 19.97 15.04
C GLN A 77 -10.82 19.36 14.44
N ASN A 78 -10.75 18.03 14.32
CA ASN A 78 -9.62 17.32 13.70
C ASN A 78 -9.42 17.71 12.22
N PHE A 79 -10.50 17.93 11.49
CA PHE A 79 -10.46 18.37 10.09
C PHE A 79 -10.04 19.83 9.96
N ILE A 80 -10.44 20.70 10.90
CA ILE A 80 -9.97 22.09 10.95
C ILE A 80 -8.46 22.16 11.23
N VAL A 81 -7.97 21.34 12.17
CA VAL A 81 -6.53 21.27 12.49
C VAL A 81 -5.71 20.81 11.28
N SER A 82 -6.16 19.78 10.58
CA SER A 82 -5.49 19.32 9.35
C SER A 82 -5.55 20.33 8.21
N LEU A 83 -6.70 20.98 7.99
CA LEU A 83 -6.88 22.04 7.00
C LEU A 83 -5.88 23.19 7.21
N ILE A 84 -5.78 23.68 8.44
CA ILE A 84 -4.90 24.81 8.78
C ILE A 84 -3.43 24.40 8.66
N ARG A 85 -3.06 23.18 9.05
CA ARG A 85 -1.71 22.63 8.85
C ARG A 85 -1.34 22.58 7.37
N ASP A 86 -2.23 22.07 6.52
CA ASP A 86 -1.94 21.77 5.13
C ASP A 86 -2.08 23.02 4.22
N CYS A 87 -2.96 23.96 4.58
CA CYS A 87 -3.22 25.21 3.85
C CYS A 87 -3.55 26.37 4.82
N PRO A 88 -2.54 27.06 5.39
CA PRO A 88 -2.76 28.15 6.34
C PRO A 88 -3.46 29.37 5.72
N GLY A 89 -3.36 29.55 4.39
CA GLY A 89 -3.97 30.66 3.65
C GLY A 89 -5.49 30.63 3.61
N VAL A 90 -6.12 29.57 4.13
CA VAL A 90 -7.58 29.50 4.37
C VAL A 90 -8.01 30.45 5.49
N LEU A 91 -7.10 30.83 6.41
CA LEU A 91 -7.38 31.76 7.50
C LEU A 91 -7.38 33.23 7.08
N GLU A 92 -7.27 33.53 5.79
CA GLU A 92 -7.39 34.89 5.29
C GLU A 92 -8.83 35.39 5.47
N HIS A 93 -8.98 36.56 6.11
CA HIS A 93 -10.29 37.12 6.43
C HIS A 93 -11.17 37.30 5.18
N GLN A 94 -10.59 37.80 4.07
CA GLN A 94 -11.32 38.00 2.81
C GLN A 94 -11.79 36.69 2.19
N PHE A 95 -10.96 35.64 2.29
CA PHE A 95 -11.30 34.32 1.81
C PHE A 95 -12.49 33.74 2.58
N LEU A 96 -12.44 33.76 3.91
CA LEU A 96 -13.52 33.22 4.74
C LEU A 96 -14.83 33.99 4.62
N LYS A 97 -14.77 35.31 4.45
CA LYS A 97 -15.96 36.13 4.18
C LYS A 97 -16.64 35.73 2.86
N ASN A 98 -15.87 35.51 1.80
CA ASN A 98 -16.40 35.01 0.52
C ASN A 98 -17.00 33.61 0.69
N TRP A 99 -16.35 32.76 1.49
CA TRP A 99 -16.80 31.40 1.80
C TRP A 99 -18.07 31.36 2.64
N GLU A 100 -18.24 32.27 3.60
CA GLU A 100 -19.45 32.37 4.42
C GLU A 100 -20.71 32.66 3.57
N LEU A 101 -20.58 33.55 2.58
CA LEU A 101 -21.64 33.83 1.60
C LEU A 101 -21.89 32.62 0.69
N GLY A 102 -20.82 31.95 0.23
CA GLY A 102 -20.92 30.75 -0.60
C GLY A 102 -21.51 29.55 0.14
N PHE A 103 -21.29 29.43 1.45
CA PHE A 103 -21.69 28.30 2.27
C PHE A 103 -23.21 28.07 2.27
N GLN A 104 -24.00 29.15 2.14
CA GLN A 104 -25.46 29.04 2.03
C GLN A 104 -25.90 28.23 0.81
N LYS A 105 -25.16 28.32 -0.31
CA LYS A 105 -25.46 27.54 -1.53
C LYS A 105 -25.12 26.06 -1.36
N PHE A 106 -24.05 25.75 -0.63
CA PHE A 106 -23.66 24.37 -0.36
C PHE A 106 -24.60 23.64 0.60
N ARG A 107 -25.45 24.35 1.37
CA ARG A 107 -26.46 23.71 2.24
C ARG A 107 -27.45 22.85 1.46
N VAL A 108 -27.70 23.15 0.19
CA VAL A 108 -28.57 22.34 -0.68
C VAL A 108 -27.95 20.97 -0.98
N PHE A 109 -26.62 20.91 -1.03
CA PHE A 109 -25.85 19.71 -1.38
C PHE A 109 -25.43 18.86 -0.16
N ASN A 110 -25.57 19.40 1.05
CA ASN A 110 -25.15 18.78 2.33
C ASN A 110 -23.79 18.04 2.25
N PRO A 111 -22.69 18.76 1.90
CA PRO A 111 -21.38 18.14 1.73
C PRO A 111 -20.86 17.55 3.05
N SER A 112 -20.09 16.47 2.94
CA SER A 112 -19.39 15.91 4.10
C SER A 112 -18.34 16.90 4.63
N PRO A 113 -17.94 16.79 5.90
CA PRO A 113 -16.88 17.66 6.45
C PRO A 113 -15.55 17.55 5.69
N LEU A 114 -15.20 16.35 5.22
CA LEU A 114 -13.98 16.13 4.43
C LEU A 114 -14.06 16.82 3.07
N MET A 115 -15.22 16.74 2.41
CA MET A 115 -15.44 17.46 1.16
C MET A 115 -15.30 18.97 1.33
N MET A 116 -15.86 19.53 2.41
CA MET A 116 -15.76 20.95 2.71
C MET A 116 -14.30 21.40 2.90
N VAL A 117 -13.51 20.62 3.65
CA VAL A 117 -12.06 20.84 3.80
C VAL A 117 -11.36 20.82 2.44
N ASN A 118 -11.64 19.80 1.62
CA ASN A 118 -11.04 19.65 0.29
C ASN A 118 -11.42 20.82 -0.64
N PHE A 119 -12.67 21.29 -0.58
CA PHE A 119 -13.11 22.43 -1.38
C PHE A 119 -12.38 23.72 -0.98
N MET A 120 -12.20 23.98 0.32
CA MET A 120 -11.44 25.14 0.79
C MET A 120 -9.96 25.07 0.38
N GLN A 121 -9.35 23.88 0.50
CA GLN A 121 -7.97 23.66 0.04
C GLN A 121 -7.84 23.90 -1.48
N CYS A 122 -8.77 23.37 -2.27
CA CYS A 122 -8.76 23.54 -3.72
C CYS A 122 -9.04 24.99 -4.13
N SER A 123 -9.98 25.66 -3.47
CA SER A 123 -10.26 27.09 -3.68
C SER A 123 -9.02 27.93 -3.50
N LYS A 124 -8.26 27.72 -2.42
CA LYS A 124 -7.02 28.48 -2.22
C LYS A 124 -5.92 28.09 -3.21
N ARG A 125 -5.79 26.80 -3.54
CA ARG A 125 -4.75 26.28 -4.44
C ARG A 125 -4.95 26.73 -5.90
N PHE A 126 -6.20 26.74 -6.36
CA PHE A 126 -6.56 27.07 -7.75
C PHE A 126 -7.19 28.46 -7.89
N GLN A 127 -7.28 29.23 -6.80
CA GLN A 127 -7.91 30.55 -6.74
C GLN A 127 -9.37 30.52 -7.23
N LEU A 128 -10.10 29.46 -6.88
CA LEU A 128 -11.50 29.27 -7.27
C LEU A 128 -12.45 29.90 -6.25
N ASP A 129 -13.49 30.57 -6.72
CA ASP A 129 -14.50 31.12 -5.83
C ASP A 129 -15.53 30.05 -5.40
N PRO A 130 -16.15 30.19 -4.22
CA PRO A 130 -17.21 29.28 -3.75
C PRO A 130 -18.35 29.11 -4.76
N VAL A 131 -18.66 30.18 -5.52
CA VAL A 131 -19.68 30.16 -6.57
C VAL A 131 -19.25 29.28 -7.75
N GLU A 132 -17.98 29.31 -8.12
CA GLU A 132 -17.43 28.47 -9.20
C GLU A 132 -17.44 27.00 -8.80
N ILE A 133 -17.06 26.70 -7.55
CA ILE A 133 -17.11 25.34 -7.00
C ILE A 133 -18.55 24.83 -7.00
N SER A 134 -19.52 25.64 -6.55
CA SER A 134 -20.94 25.26 -6.59
C SER A 134 -21.42 24.98 -8.02
N LYS A 135 -21.03 25.82 -9.00
CA LYS A 135 -21.33 25.55 -10.42
C LYS A 135 -20.71 24.22 -10.89
N LYS A 136 -19.48 23.90 -10.48
CA LYS A 136 -18.83 22.63 -10.82
C LYS A 136 -19.57 21.44 -10.22
N VAL A 137 -20.04 21.53 -8.98
CA VAL A 137 -20.86 20.47 -8.36
C VAL A 137 -22.15 20.25 -9.15
N GLU A 138 -22.83 21.33 -9.58
CA GLU A 138 -24.03 21.22 -10.41
C GLU A 138 -23.75 20.62 -11.80
N ILE A 139 -22.58 20.91 -12.41
CA ILE A 139 -22.15 20.25 -13.64
C ILE A 139 -22.01 18.74 -13.42
N PHE A 140 -21.30 18.30 -12.37
CA PHE A 140 -21.16 16.88 -12.06
C PHE A 140 -22.52 16.21 -11.82
N LYS A 141 -23.46 16.91 -11.19
CA LYS A 141 -24.84 16.44 -11.02
C LYS A 141 -25.57 16.34 -12.36
N GLY A 142 -25.43 17.33 -13.24
CA GLY A 142 -25.99 17.35 -14.60
C GLY A 142 -25.41 16.27 -15.51
N LEU A 143 -24.17 15.84 -15.28
CA LEU A 143 -23.57 14.68 -15.96
C LEU A 143 -24.18 13.34 -15.51
N GLY A 144 -25.05 13.34 -14.49
CA GLY A 144 -25.80 12.18 -14.02
C GLY A 144 -25.08 11.37 -12.94
N PHE A 145 -24.12 11.95 -12.22
CA PHE A 145 -23.54 11.29 -11.04
C PHE A 145 -24.49 11.36 -9.85
N SER A 146 -24.63 10.24 -9.13
CA SER A 146 -25.32 10.21 -7.83
C SER A 146 -24.59 11.04 -6.78
N ASP A 147 -25.33 11.50 -5.77
CA ASP A 147 -24.75 12.22 -4.62
C ASP A 147 -23.65 11.40 -3.93
N SER A 148 -23.82 10.08 -3.88
CA SER A 148 -22.81 9.16 -3.35
C SER A 148 -21.53 9.10 -4.19
N ALA A 149 -21.64 9.20 -5.52
CA ALA A 149 -20.49 9.24 -6.41
C ALA A 149 -19.75 10.56 -6.30
N MET A 150 -20.49 11.67 -6.28
CA MET A 150 -19.91 13.00 -6.08
C MET A 150 -19.18 13.11 -4.74
N ALA A 151 -19.74 12.52 -3.67
CA ALA A 151 -19.06 12.41 -2.38
C ALA A 151 -17.67 11.77 -2.52
N MET A 152 -17.62 10.58 -3.10
CA MET A 152 -16.36 9.86 -3.30
C MET A 152 -15.38 10.61 -4.22
N VAL A 153 -15.87 11.31 -5.24
CA VAL A 153 -15.02 12.08 -6.16
C VAL A 153 -14.35 13.24 -5.45
N PHE A 154 -15.12 14.09 -4.79
CA PHE A 154 -14.57 15.29 -4.17
C PHE A 154 -13.81 15.00 -2.87
N GLU A 155 -14.06 13.86 -2.23
CA GLU A 155 -13.25 13.38 -1.10
C GLU A 155 -11.96 12.70 -1.56
N GLY A 156 -12.03 11.78 -2.51
CA GLY A 156 -10.89 10.95 -2.95
C GLY A 156 -10.02 11.56 -4.05
N PHE A 157 -10.56 12.50 -4.82
CA PHE A 157 -9.87 13.21 -5.90
C PHE A 157 -10.29 14.70 -5.97
N PRO A 158 -9.91 15.52 -4.97
CA PRO A 158 -10.34 16.92 -4.87
C PRO A 158 -10.03 17.79 -6.09
N THR A 159 -8.96 17.44 -6.82
CA THR A 159 -8.55 18.14 -8.04
C THR A 159 -9.58 18.06 -9.17
N ALA A 160 -10.57 17.17 -9.08
CA ALA A 160 -11.71 17.11 -9.99
C ALA A 160 -12.45 18.45 -10.13
N ILE A 161 -12.46 19.28 -9.09
CA ILE A 161 -13.14 20.58 -9.07
C ILE A 161 -12.50 21.56 -10.08
N ALA A 162 -11.19 21.47 -10.24
CA ALA A 162 -10.43 22.33 -11.14
C ALA A 162 -10.42 21.82 -12.59
N MET A 163 -10.97 20.64 -12.85
CA MET A 163 -10.99 20.05 -14.18
C MET A 163 -11.99 20.75 -15.10
N SER A 164 -11.71 20.71 -16.40
CA SER A 164 -12.68 21.13 -17.39
C SER A 164 -13.82 20.11 -17.51
N GLU A 165 -15.02 20.58 -17.80
CA GLU A 165 -16.17 19.71 -18.06
C GLU A 165 -15.91 18.77 -19.25
N ARG A 166 -15.23 19.27 -20.28
CA ARG A 166 -14.87 18.51 -21.48
C ARG A 166 -13.98 17.30 -21.16
N GLU A 167 -13.01 17.46 -20.26
CA GLU A 167 -12.16 16.33 -19.84
C GLU A 167 -13.00 15.24 -19.15
N VAL A 168 -13.85 15.62 -18.20
CA VAL A 168 -14.72 14.68 -17.48
C VAL A 168 -15.67 13.96 -18.44
N VAL A 169 -16.33 14.72 -19.33
CA VAL A 169 -17.24 14.17 -20.36
C VAL A 169 -16.50 13.21 -21.27
N SER A 170 -15.31 13.57 -21.76
CA SER A 170 -14.54 12.73 -22.68
C SER A 170 -14.20 11.36 -22.07
N VAL A 171 -13.90 11.30 -20.76
CA VAL A 171 -13.64 10.03 -20.07
C VAL A 171 -14.91 9.21 -19.94
N ILE A 172 -16.04 9.84 -19.61
CA ILE A 172 -17.34 9.16 -19.50
C ILE A 172 -17.74 8.58 -20.86
N GLU A 173 -17.70 9.39 -21.92
CA GLU A 173 -18.00 8.97 -23.29
C GLU A 173 -17.12 7.81 -23.72
N PHE A 174 -15.81 7.89 -23.47
CA PHE A 174 -14.89 6.79 -23.74
C PHE A 174 -15.27 5.49 -23.03
N LEU A 175 -15.64 5.54 -21.74
CA LEU A 175 -16.04 4.35 -20.98
C LEU A 175 -17.35 3.76 -21.53
N VAL A 176 -18.30 4.61 -21.91
CA VAL A 176 -19.56 4.19 -22.56
C VAL A 176 -19.28 3.54 -23.92
N GLU A 177 -18.47 4.19 -24.78
CA GLU A 177 -18.08 3.67 -26.09
C GLU A 177 -17.32 2.34 -25.99
N PHE A 178 -16.50 2.17 -24.96
CA PHE A 178 -15.82 0.91 -24.69
C PHE A 178 -16.80 -0.22 -24.31
N GLY A 179 -18.01 0.15 -23.87
CA GLY A 179 -19.15 -0.71 -23.56
C GLY A 179 -19.43 -0.88 -22.07
N ILE A 180 -18.97 0.05 -21.22
CA ILE A 180 -19.35 0.08 -19.81
C ILE A 180 -20.71 0.79 -19.70
N PRO A 181 -21.75 0.14 -19.15
CA PRO A 181 -23.06 0.74 -18.99
C PRO A 181 -23.00 2.00 -18.12
N ARG A 182 -23.83 3.01 -18.44
CA ARG A 182 -23.81 4.32 -17.75
C ARG A 182 -24.12 4.19 -16.26
N ASP A 183 -24.96 3.24 -15.87
CA ASP A 183 -25.29 2.87 -14.49
C ASP A 183 -24.09 2.32 -13.70
N GLU A 184 -23.13 1.68 -14.37
CA GLU A 184 -21.89 1.18 -13.75
C GLU A 184 -20.79 2.24 -13.68
N ILE A 185 -20.90 3.36 -14.40
CA ILE A 185 -19.91 4.46 -14.34
C ILE A 185 -19.87 5.08 -12.95
N ASP A 186 -21.02 5.24 -12.30
CA ASP A 186 -21.10 5.71 -10.92
C ASP A 186 -20.31 4.80 -9.98
N ARG A 187 -20.40 3.47 -10.18
CA ARG A 187 -19.61 2.50 -9.43
C ARG A 187 -18.12 2.67 -9.70
N VAL A 188 -17.71 2.73 -10.97
CA VAL A 188 -16.31 2.90 -11.38
C VAL A 188 -15.70 4.14 -10.72
N VAL A 189 -16.40 5.27 -10.79
CA VAL A 189 -15.94 6.55 -10.26
C VAL A 189 -15.96 6.57 -8.73
N ARG A 190 -16.90 5.88 -8.07
CA ARG A 190 -16.90 5.71 -6.60
C ARG A 190 -15.68 4.95 -6.09
N TYR A 191 -15.32 3.85 -6.76
CA TYR A 191 -14.18 3.03 -6.36
C TYR A 191 -12.83 3.63 -6.77
N TYR A 192 -12.78 4.35 -7.90
CA TYR A 192 -11.55 4.96 -8.38
C TYR A 192 -11.78 6.32 -9.06
N PRO A 193 -12.05 7.39 -8.27
CA PRO A 193 -12.33 8.72 -8.81
C PRO A 193 -11.25 9.30 -9.72
N ARG A 194 -9.99 8.88 -9.50
CA ARG A 194 -8.82 9.32 -10.26
C ARG A 194 -8.91 8.98 -11.75
N VAL A 195 -9.77 8.04 -12.14
CA VAL A 195 -10.02 7.70 -13.55
C VAL A 195 -10.44 8.91 -14.37
N LEU A 196 -11.19 9.85 -13.77
CA LEU A 196 -11.63 11.07 -14.44
C LEU A 196 -10.47 11.98 -14.82
N GLY A 197 -9.35 11.90 -14.10
CA GLY A 197 -8.14 12.66 -14.36
C GLY A 197 -7.24 12.08 -15.45
N PHE A 198 -7.64 10.99 -16.12
CA PHE A 198 -6.82 10.35 -17.14
C PHE A 198 -7.17 10.89 -18.51
N GLY A 199 -6.17 11.26 -19.29
CA GLY A 199 -6.40 11.61 -20.67
C GLY A 199 -6.76 10.39 -21.51
N VAL A 200 -7.75 10.57 -22.37
CA VAL A 200 -8.34 9.50 -23.18
C VAL A 200 -7.35 9.02 -24.25
N GLU A 201 -6.76 9.96 -25.00
CA GLU A 201 -5.87 9.67 -26.13
C GLU A 201 -4.46 9.22 -25.71
N ASP A 202 -3.91 9.84 -24.67
CA ASP A 202 -2.52 9.63 -24.23
C ASP A 202 -2.37 8.46 -23.24
N ARG A 203 -3.44 8.06 -22.55
CA ARG A 203 -3.37 7.02 -21.51
C ARG A 203 -4.39 5.89 -21.67
N LEU A 204 -5.70 6.21 -21.71
CA LEU A 204 -6.73 5.18 -21.68
C LEU A 204 -6.74 4.32 -22.95
N LYS A 205 -6.76 4.94 -24.14
CA LYS A 205 -6.72 4.23 -25.42
C LYS A 205 -5.47 3.36 -25.59
N PRO A 206 -4.24 3.86 -25.34
CA PRO A 206 -3.03 3.04 -25.39
C PRO A 206 -3.08 1.82 -24.46
N LEU A 207 -3.63 1.96 -23.25
CA LEU A 207 -3.76 0.86 -22.30
C LEU A 207 -4.72 -0.22 -22.81
N ILE A 208 -5.89 0.18 -23.32
CA ILE A 208 -6.86 -0.76 -23.91
C ILE A 208 -6.28 -1.45 -25.15
N HIS A 209 -5.50 -0.72 -25.97
CA HIS A 209 -4.81 -1.30 -27.12
C HIS A 209 -3.77 -2.33 -26.69
N GLU A 210 -2.97 -2.08 -25.65
CA GLU A 210 -2.04 -3.07 -25.09
C GLU A 210 -2.80 -4.33 -24.65
N LEU A 211 -3.87 -4.18 -23.87
CA LEU A 211 -4.66 -5.33 -23.39
C LEU A 211 -5.21 -6.17 -24.55
N ARG A 212 -5.70 -5.51 -25.61
CA ARG A 212 -6.15 -6.20 -26.83
C ARG A 212 -4.99 -6.91 -27.54
N GLY A 213 -3.83 -6.25 -27.65
CA GLY A 213 -2.62 -6.83 -28.25
C GLY A 213 -2.07 -8.04 -27.47
N LEU A 214 -2.33 -8.11 -26.16
CA LEU A 214 -2.00 -9.27 -25.31
C LEU A 214 -3.01 -10.42 -25.43
N GLY A 215 -4.10 -10.24 -26.20
CA GLY A 215 -5.11 -11.26 -26.47
C GLY A 215 -6.32 -11.25 -25.54
N PHE A 216 -6.48 -10.23 -24.69
CA PHE A 216 -7.67 -10.12 -23.83
C PHE A 216 -8.87 -9.62 -24.64
N SER A 217 -10.02 -10.27 -24.49
CA SER A 217 -11.24 -9.83 -25.15
C SER A 217 -11.77 -8.55 -24.50
N GLY A 218 -12.45 -7.70 -25.29
CA GLY A 218 -13.09 -6.50 -24.75
C GLY A 218 -14.09 -6.81 -23.63
N ARG A 219 -14.74 -7.98 -23.67
CA ARG A 219 -15.67 -8.43 -22.62
C ARG A 219 -14.96 -8.70 -21.30
N GLU A 220 -13.82 -9.37 -21.33
CA GLU A 220 -13.01 -9.63 -20.13
C GLU A 220 -12.50 -8.32 -19.51
N VAL A 221 -12.00 -7.41 -20.35
CA VAL A 221 -11.49 -6.12 -19.89
C VAL A 221 -12.61 -5.27 -19.26
N ARG A 222 -13.79 -5.20 -19.90
CA ARG A 222 -14.96 -4.51 -19.33
C ARG A 222 -15.35 -5.06 -17.97
N LYS A 223 -15.46 -6.39 -17.85
CA LYS A 223 -15.82 -7.07 -16.60
C LYS A 223 -14.83 -6.71 -15.49
N GLU A 224 -13.54 -6.67 -15.80
CA GLU A 224 -12.51 -6.35 -14.83
C GLU A 224 -12.49 -4.85 -14.46
N ILE A 225 -12.75 -3.94 -15.40
CA ILE A 225 -12.85 -2.49 -15.08
C ILE A 225 -14.01 -2.22 -14.11
N VAL A 226 -15.17 -2.85 -14.31
CA VAL A 226 -16.32 -2.70 -13.40
C VAL A 226 -16.04 -3.33 -12.04
N ARG A 227 -15.30 -4.45 -12.01
CA ARG A 227 -14.90 -5.13 -10.77
C ARG A 227 -13.89 -4.30 -9.97
N ASP A 228 -12.84 -3.80 -10.64
CA ASP A 228 -11.75 -3.06 -10.03
C ASP A 228 -11.16 -2.02 -10.99
N PRO A 229 -11.69 -0.79 -10.98
CA PRO A 229 -11.32 0.25 -11.94
C PRO A 229 -9.88 0.75 -11.80
N ARG A 230 -9.17 0.38 -10.71
CA ARG A 230 -7.74 0.65 -10.54
C ARG A 230 -6.89 -0.01 -11.63
N ILE A 231 -7.44 -0.99 -12.34
CA ILE A 231 -6.81 -1.58 -13.52
C ILE A 231 -6.44 -0.53 -14.58
N LEU A 232 -7.25 0.52 -14.74
CA LEU A 232 -6.98 1.65 -15.64
C LEU A 232 -5.82 2.54 -15.16
N GLY A 233 -5.42 2.37 -13.89
CA GLY A 233 -4.30 3.07 -13.28
C GLY A 233 -2.93 2.53 -13.70
N MET A 234 -2.87 1.36 -14.34
CA MET A 234 -1.60 0.77 -14.79
C MET A 234 -0.95 1.57 -15.91
N GLU A 235 0.39 1.57 -15.93
CA GLU A 235 1.16 2.17 -17.02
C GLU A 235 1.25 1.20 -18.20
N VAL A 236 1.32 1.76 -19.42
CA VAL A 236 1.49 0.96 -20.64
C VAL A 236 2.79 0.15 -20.55
N GLY A 237 2.71 -1.15 -20.82
CA GLY A 237 3.80 -2.13 -20.71
C GLY A 237 3.84 -2.87 -19.38
N GLU A 238 3.13 -2.39 -18.33
CA GLU A 238 3.09 -3.12 -17.05
C GLU A 238 2.32 -4.44 -17.17
N PHE A 239 1.23 -4.48 -17.92
CA PHE A 239 0.49 -5.72 -18.19
C PHE A 239 1.37 -6.75 -18.88
N SER A 240 2.09 -6.32 -19.92
CA SER A 240 3.02 -7.18 -20.64
C SER A 240 4.05 -7.82 -19.71
N ARG A 241 4.64 -7.05 -18.78
CA ARG A 241 5.61 -7.56 -17.78
C ARG A 241 4.96 -8.52 -16.79
N CYS A 242 3.76 -8.21 -16.29
CA CYS A 242 3.05 -9.08 -15.35
C CYS A 242 2.66 -10.40 -16.02
N LEU A 243 2.19 -10.35 -17.27
CA LEU A 243 1.85 -11.53 -18.05
C LEU A 243 3.09 -12.40 -18.34
N GLN A 244 4.22 -11.78 -18.67
CA GLN A 244 5.50 -12.49 -18.85
C GLN A 244 5.94 -13.17 -17.55
N LEU A 245 5.82 -12.49 -16.41
CA LEU A 245 6.11 -13.08 -15.10
C LEU A 245 5.25 -14.33 -14.89
N LEU A 246 3.92 -14.22 -15.04
CA LEU A 246 2.98 -15.32 -14.86
C LEU A 246 3.28 -16.50 -15.78
N LYS A 247 3.59 -16.25 -17.06
CA LYS A 247 3.99 -17.29 -18.02
C LYS A 247 5.32 -17.96 -17.63
N SER A 248 6.24 -17.22 -17.01
CA SER A 248 7.55 -17.72 -16.58
C SER A 248 7.55 -18.47 -15.24
N LEU A 249 6.40 -18.54 -14.53
CA LEU A 249 6.30 -19.18 -13.23
C LEU A 249 6.49 -20.69 -13.33
N LYS A 250 7.58 -21.18 -12.74
CA LYS A 250 7.85 -22.61 -12.56
C LYS A 250 7.28 -23.10 -11.23
N CYS A 251 5.95 -23.08 -11.08
CA CYS A 251 5.26 -23.58 -9.89
C CYS A 251 4.32 -24.75 -10.20
N ARG A 252 3.89 -25.46 -9.14
CA ARG A 252 2.92 -26.56 -9.24
C ARG A 252 1.61 -26.06 -9.86
N GLU A 253 0.95 -26.89 -10.66
CA GLU A 253 -0.33 -26.54 -11.32
C GLU A 253 -1.39 -26.05 -10.32
N ALA A 254 -1.53 -26.69 -9.16
CA ALA A 254 -2.45 -26.23 -8.10
C ALA A 254 -2.15 -24.82 -7.54
N ILE A 255 -0.95 -24.28 -7.74
CA ILE A 255 -0.63 -22.88 -7.39
C ILE A 255 -1.01 -21.97 -8.56
N LYS A 256 -0.72 -22.37 -9.81
CA LYS A 256 -1.17 -21.61 -10.99
C LYS A 256 -2.69 -21.50 -11.05
N GLU A 257 -3.40 -22.59 -10.79
CA GLU A 257 -4.86 -22.62 -10.69
C GLU A 257 -5.39 -21.72 -9.57
N ARG A 258 -4.67 -21.54 -8.46
CA ARG A 258 -5.09 -20.59 -7.41
C ARG A 258 -4.83 -19.14 -7.78
N ILE A 259 -3.79 -18.87 -8.57
CA ILE A 259 -3.42 -17.52 -9.00
C ILE A 259 -4.33 -17.06 -10.15
N ILE A 260 -4.49 -17.90 -11.17
CA ILE A 260 -5.29 -17.61 -12.36
C ILE A 260 -6.77 -17.87 -12.03
N GLY A 261 -7.07 -19.10 -11.60
CA GLY A 261 -8.36 -19.54 -11.07
C GLY A 261 -9.59 -19.02 -11.78
N GLU A 262 -10.68 -18.92 -11.02
CA GLU A 262 -11.98 -18.44 -11.51
C GLU A 262 -11.98 -16.97 -11.95
N CYS A 263 -10.98 -16.20 -11.52
CA CYS A 263 -10.89 -14.76 -11.80
C CYS A 263 -10.19 -14.44 -13.13
N GLY A 264 -9.47 -15.40 -13.71
CA GLY A 264 -8.83 -15.28 -15.02
C GLY A 264 -7.47 -14.57 -15.03
N MET A 265 -6.81 -14.64 -16.19
CA MET A 265 -5.43 -14.18 -16.39
C MET A 265 -5.28 -12.65 -16.25
N LEU A 266 -6.26 -11.88 -16.68
CA LEU A 266 -6.23 -10.42 -16.57
C LEU A 266 -6.18 -9.97 -15.11
N ARG A 267 -7.02 -10.57 -14.26
CA ARG A 267 -7.00 -10.33 -12.81
C ARG A 267 -5.67 -10.73 -12.20
N ALA A 268 -5.16 -11.91 -12.54
CA ALA A 268 -3.87 -12.37 -12.04
C ALA A 268 -2.73 -11.38 -12.36
N CYS A 269 -2.73 -10.78 -13.56
CA CYS A 269 -1.77 -9.74 -13.92
C CYS A 269 -1.89 -8.51 -13.01
N PHE A 270 -3.12 -8.09 -12.74
CA PHE A 270 -3.38 -6.96 -11.84
C PHE A 270 -2.97 -7.27 -10.39
N GLU A 271 -3.22 -8.49 -9.89
CA GLU A 271 -2.80 -8.91 -8.55
C GLU A 271 -1.26 -8.92 -8.41
N VAL A 272 -0.53 -9.34 -9.44
CA VAL A 272 0.94 -9.23 -9.50
C VAL A 272 1.37 -7.77 -9.33
N LYS A 273 0.79 -6.86 -10.11
CA LYS A 273 1.08 -5.42 -10.04
C LYS A 273 0.86 -4.88 -8.63
N LEU A 274 -0.26 -5.21 -7.99
CA LEU A 274 -0.54 -4.79 -6.61
C LEU A 274 0.54 -5.24 -5.62
N ARG A 275 1.05 -6.49 -5.73
CA ARG A 275 2.13 -6.97 -4.85
C ARG A 275 3.46 -6.30 -5.16
N VAL A 276 3.76 -6.07 -6.44
CA VAL A 276 4.96 -5.33 -6.83
C VAL A 276 4.94 -3.92 -6.25
N ASP A 277 3.81 -3.21 -6.37
CA ASP A 277 3.66 -1.85 -5.84
C ASP A 277 3.76 -1.79 -4.32
N CYS A 278 3.15 -2.75 -3.61
CA CYS A 278 3.28 -2.89 -2.16
C CYS A 278 4.75 -3.07 -1.74
N LEU A 279 5.46 -4.03 -2.37
CA LEU A 279 6.89 -4.26 -2.10
C LEU A 279 7.74 -3.02 -2.41
N CYS A 280 7.46 -2.33 -3.52
CA CYS A 280 8.16 -1.10 -3.88
C CYS A 280 7.87 0.06 -2.92
N GLY A 281 6.64 0.15 -2.40
CA GLY A 281 6.24 1.13 -1.38
C GLY A 281 7.04 1.00 -0.09
N HIS A 282 7.50 -0.21 0.24
CA HIS A 282 8.39 -0.48 1.37
C HIS A 282 9.88 -0.37 1.03
N GLY A 283 10.24 0.07 -0.18
CA GLY A 283 11.63 0.40 -0.55
C GLY A 283 12.32 -0.59 -1.49
N LEU A 284 11.66 -1.69 -1.91
CA LEU A 284 12.27 -2.59 -2.90
C LEU A 284 12.29 -2.00 -4.31
N ILE A 285 13.30 -2.37 -5.07
CA ILE A 285 13.36 -2.09 -6.50
C ILE A 285 12.39 -3.02 -7.24
N ARG A 286 11.68 -2.52 -8.26
CA ARG A 286 10.74 -3.30 -9.08
C ARG A 286 11.31 -4.64 -9.58
N ARG A 287 12.57 -4.67 -10.01
CA ARG A 287 13.27 -5.89 -10.45
C ARG A 287 13.32 -6.94 -9.34
N ASP A 288 13.63 -6.51 -8.12
CA ASP A 288 13.73 -7.39 -6.96
C ASP A 288 12.37 -7.82 -6.45
N ALA A 289 11.35 -6.95 -6.49
CA ALA A 289 9.97 -7.32 -6.22
C ALA A 289 9.46 -8.41 -7.17
N LEU A 290 9.71 -8.27 -8.49
CA LEU A 290 9.39 -9.31 -9.47
C LEU A 290 10.14 -10.62 -9.19
N LYS A 291 11.41 -10.54 -8.78
CA LYS A 291 12.22 -11.70 -8.41
C LYS A 291 11.67 -12.42 -7.17
N VAL A 292 11.17 -11.68 -6.18
CA VAL A 292 10.49 -12.24 -5.00
C VAL A 292 9.25 -13.02 -5.42
N LEU A 293 8.37 -12.42 -6.23
CA LEU A 293 7.15 -13.07 -6.72
C LEU A 293 7.45 -14.28 -7.60
N TRP A 294 8.51 -14.23 -8.41
CA TRP A 294 8.93 -15.36 -9.24
C TRP A 294 9.39 -16.55 -8.40
N LYS A 295 10.15 -16.29 -7.32
CA LYS A 295 10.62 -17.33 -6.40
C LYS A 295 9.53 -17.84 -5.45
N GLU A 296 8.62 -16.97 -5.03
CA GLU A 296 7.50 -17.30 -4.13
C GLU A 296 6.15 -16.86 -4.73
N PRO A 297 5.59 -17.64 -5.69
CA PRO A 297 4.39 -17.24 -6.42
C PRO A 297 3.12 -17.22 -5.57
N ARG A 298 3.11 -17.93 -4.42
CA ARG A 298 1.94 -17.96 -3.52
C ARG A 298 1.64 -16.57 -2.95
N LEU A 299 2.62 -15.68 -2.91
CA LEU A 299 2.46 -14.30 -2.45
C LEU A 299 1.39 -13.53 -3.24
N ILE A 300 1.15 -13.89 -4.52
CA ILE A 300 0.11 -13.28 -5.35
C ILE A 300 -1.29 -13.54 -4.76
N THR A 301 -1.47 -14.66 -4.07
CA THR A 301 -2.77 -15.05 -3.49
C THR A 301 -3.00 -14.51 -2.06
N TYR A 302 -1.97 -13.93 -1.43
CA TYR A 302 -2.08 -13.46 -0.05
C TYR A 302 -2.59 -12.03 -0.01
N ASP A 303 -3.34 -11.69 1.03
CA ASP A 303 -3.83 -10.33 1.27
C ASP A 303 -2.66 -9.36 1.46
N LEU A 304 -2.81 -8.14 0.92
CA LEU A 304 -1.78 -7.10 1.00
C LEU A 304 -1.45 -6.75 2.46
N GLU A 305 -2.47 -6.64 3.31
CA GLU A 305 -2.30 -6.33 4.74
C GLU A 305 -1.42 -7.36 5.46
N ASN A 306 -1.55 -8.65 5.12
CA ASN A 306 -0.72 -9.71 5.69
C ASN A 306 0.74 -9.61 5.24
N ILE A 307 0.99 -9.12 4.03
CA ILE A 307 2.34 -8.88 3.51
C ILE A 307 2.95 -7.67 4.22
N GLU A 308 2.21 -6.57 4.34
CA GLU A 308 2.64 -5.34 5.01
C GLU A 308 3.02 -5.61 6.48
N LYS A 309 2.18 -6.31 7.24
CA LYS A 309 2.48 -6.70 8.64
C LYS A 309 3.78 -7.49 8.77
N LYS A 310 4.08 -8.38 7.82
CA LYS A 310 5.32 -9.16 7.82
C LYS A 310 6.54 -8.31 7.52
N ILE A 311 6.42 -7.37 6.57
CA ILE A 311 7.51 -6.44 6.23
C ILE A 311 7.75 -5.47 7.39
N GLU A 312 6.68 -4.97 8.01
CA GLU A 312 6.77 -4.11 9.19
C GLU A 312 7.49 -4.82 10.34
N PHE A 313 7.12 -6.08 10.64
CA PHE A 313 7.81 -6.87 11.66
C PHE A 313 9.30 -7.07 11.33
N LEU A 314 9.64 -7.35 10.07
CA LEU A 314 11.01 -7.54 9.62
C LEU A 314 11.86 -6.27 9.84
N VAL A 315 11.34 -5.11 9.45
CA VAL A 315 12.07 -3.84 9.52
C VAL A 315 12.08 -3.28 10.93
N GLN A 316 10.94 -3.25 11.60
CA GLN A 316 10.80 -2.59 12.90
C GLN A 316 11.30 -3.46 14.07
N ARG A 317 10.91 -4.74 14.12
CA ARG A 317 11.23 -5.63 15.25
C ARG A 317 12.54 -6.37 15.03
N MET A 318 12.75 -6.93 13.85
CA MET A 318 13.94 -7.72 13.54
C MET A 318 15.12 -6.87 13.03
N LYS A 319 14.89 -5.59 12.71
CA LYS A 319 15.91 -4.62 12.25
C LYS A 319 16.65 -5.03 10.96
N TYR A 320 16.01 -5.84 10.11
CA TYR A 320 16.55 -6.18 8.79
C TYR A 320 16.15 -5.16 7.72
N SER A 321 17.02 -4.95 6.73
CA SER A 321 16.63 -4.24 5.50
C SER A 321 15.70 -5.09 4.64
N VAL A 322 14.79 -4.43 3.93
CA VAL A 322 13.86 -5.07 2.98
C VAL A 322 14.62 -5.74 1.82
N ASP A 323 15.86 -5.30 1.55
CA ASP A 323 16.76 -5.86 0.53
C ASP A 323 17.12 -7.35 0.76
N CYS A 324 16.84 -7.91 1.93
CA CYS A 324 17.04 -9.33 2.18
C CYS A 324 15.93 -10.22 1.56
N LEU A 325 14.75 -9.67 1.26
CA LEU A 325 13.59 -10.43 0.76
C LEU A 325 13.86 -11.14 -0.58
N PRO A 326 14.58 -10.57 -1.57
CA PRO A 326 14.93 -11.27 -2.80
C PRO A 326 15.84 -12.49 -2.58
N HIS A 327 16.57 -12.52 -1.46
CA HIS A 327 17.43 -13.63 -1.07
C HIS A 327 16.65 -14.70 -0.29
N VAL A 328 15.68 -14.30 0.54
CA VAL A 328 14.84 -15.20 1.36
C VAL A 328 13.34 -14.88 1.18
N PRO A 329 12.78 -15.07 -0.03
CA PRO A 329 11.38 -14.76 -0.30
C PRO A 329 10.41 -15.66 0.46
N GLU A 330 10.87 -16.85 0.90
CA GLU A 330 10.08 -17.79 1.69
C GLU A 330 9.63 -17.19 3.04
N TYR A 331 10.29 -16.13 3.52
CA TYR A 331 9.87 -15.36 4.69
C TYR A 331 8.42 -14.87 4.57
N LEU A 332 8.06 -14.34 3.39
CA LEU A 332 6.69 -13.87 3.15
C LEU A 332 5.70 -15.03 2.98
N GLY A 333 6.19 -16.23 2.67
CA GLY A 333 5.41 -17.46 2.55
C GLY A 333 4.95 -18.06 3.88
N VAL A 334 5.70 -17.86 4.97
CA VAL A 334 5.41 -18.49 6.27
C VAL A 334 4.44 -17.67 7.12
N ASN A 335 3.82 -18.31 8.12
CA ASN A 335 2.89 -17.63 9.01
C ASN A 335 3.64 -16.78 10.07
N LEU A 336 3.23 -15.52 10.22
CA LEU A 336 3.88 -14.56 11.14
C LEU A 336 3.78 -15.03 12.60
N GLU A 337 2.56 -15.21 13.10
CA GLU A 337 2.28 -15.50 14.51
C GLU A 337 2.69 -16.92 14.92
N LYS A 338 2.46 -17.91 14.06
CA LYS A 338 2.69 -19.32 14.40
C LYS A 338 4.14 -19.75 14.20
N GLN A 339 4.90 -19.05 13.35
CA GLN A 339 6.23 -19.52 12.95
C GLN A 339 7.31 -18.44 13.09
N ILE A 340 7.12 -17.23 12.55
CA ILE A 340 8.16 -16.20 12.59
C ILE A 340 8.38 -15.70 14.02
N VAL A 341 7.31 -15.26 14.68
CA VAL A 341 7.38 -14.66 16.03
C VAL A 341 7.98 -15.63 17.06
N PRO A 342 7.49 -16.88 17.21
CA PRO A 342 8.02 -17.78 18.24
C PRO A 342 9.49 -18.17 17.99
N ARG A 343 9.89 -18.32 16.72
CA ARG A 343 11.28 -18.60 16.38
C ARG A 343 12.18 -17.40 16.69
N TYR A 344 11.74 -16.20 16.33
CA TYR A 344 12.51 -14.99 16.58
C TYR A 344 12.67 -14.72 18.08
N THR A 345 11.62 -14.89 18.88
CA THR A 345 11.69 -14.73 20.34
C THR A 345 12.68 -15.70 21.00
N VAL A 346 12.71 -16.96 20.57
CA VAL A 346 13.71 -17.93 21.06
C VAL A 346 15.13 -17.49 20.72
N ILE A 347 15.37 -17.08 19.47
CA ILE A 347 16.71 -16.61 19.06
C ILE A 347 17.12 -15.34 19.80
N GLU A 348 16.22 -14.36 19.92
CA GLU A 348 16.45 -13.11 20.67
C GLU A 348 16.82 -13.41 22.13
N TYR A 349 16.12 -14.34 22.79
CA TYR A 349 16.42 -14.77 24.15
C TYR A 349 17.78 -15.45 24.27
N LEU A 350 18.11 -16.36 23.35
CA LEU A 350 19.38 -17.08 23.36
C LEU A 350 20.58 -16.16 23.09
N ILE A 351 20.41 -15.15 22.23
CA ILE A 351 21.41 -14.11 21.99
C ILE A 351 21.59 -13.27 23.26
N ALA A 352 20.51 -12.84 23.91
CA ALA A 352 20.58 -12.05 25.15
C ALA A 352 21.27 -12.81 26.30
N LYS A 353 21.15 -14.15 26.33
CA LYS A 353 21.86 -15.02 27.29
C LYS A 353 23.30 -15.35 26.90
N GLY A 354 23.77 -14.93 25.72
CA GLY A 354 25.08 -15.29 25.19
C GLY A 354 25.23 -16.78 24.87
N ALA A 355 24.13 -17.51 24.73
CA ALA A 355 24.13 -18.95 24.47
C ALA A 355 24.49 -19.29 23.01
N ILE A 356 24.33 -18.34 22.09
CA ILE A 356 24.68 -18.45 20.68
C ILE A 356 25.74 -17.38 20.36
N GLY A 357 26.95 -17.82 19.99
CA GLY A 357 28.08 -16.94 19.66
C GLY A 357 28.11 -16.43 18.21
N HIS A 358 27.06 -16.68 17.41
CA HIS A 358 26.97 -16.25 16.01
C HIS A 358 25.60 -15.64 15.72
N GLU A 359 25.55 -14.66 14.81
CA GLU A 359 24.28 -14.11 14.35
C GLU A 359 23.51 -15.14 13.52
N VAL A 360 22.29 -15.46 13.95
CA VAL A 360 21.39 -16.34 13.19
C VAL A 360 20.73 -15.53 12.08
N GLY A 361 21.14 -15.78 10.85
CA GLY A 361 20.59 -15.10 9.68
C GLY A 361 19.11 -15.46 9.43
N LEU A 362 18.41 -14.57 8.72
CA LEU A 362 16.99 -14.76 8.37
C LEU A 362 16.71 -16.11 7.68
N LYS A 363 17.65 -16.59 6.85
CA LYS A 363 17.54 -17.89 6.17
C LYS A 363 17.45 -19.05 7.17
N ASP A 364 18.26 -19.02 8.22
CA ASP A 364 18.34 -20.09 9.23
C ASP A 364 17.17 -20.03 10.21
N LEU A 365 16.54 -18.86 10.35
CA LEU A 365 15.28 -18.73 11.09
C LEU A 365 14.12 -19.40 10.32
N ILE A 366 14.05 -19.19 9.00
CA ILE A 366 12.86 -19.53 8.20
C ILE A 366 12.92 -20.93 7.61
N LYS A 367 14.05 -21.35 7.03
CA LYS A 367 14.16 -22.60 6.28
C LYS A 367 14.01 -23.89 7.09
N PRO A 368 14.43 -23.98 8.37
CA PRO A 368 14.29 -25.22 9.12
C PRO A 368 12.83 -25.63 9.30
N SER A 369 12.56 -26.94 9.26
CA SER A 369 11.29 -27.49 9.70
C SER A 369 11.06 -27.20 11.19
N ARG A 370 9.81 -27.27 11.66
CA ARG A 370 9.49 -27.05 13.08
C ARG A 370 10.30 -27.97 13.99
N LEU A 371 10.41 -29.26 13.64
CA LEU A 371 11.19 -30.24 14.40
C LEU A 371 12.69 -29.93 14.38
N ARG A 372 13.24 -29.55 13.22
CA ARG A 372 14.65 -29.21 13.08
C ARG A 372 14.99 -27.97 13.91
N PHE A 373 14.17 -26.93 13.85
CA PHE A 373 14.34 -25.73 14.67
C PHE A 373 14.28 -26.06 16.17
N TYR A 374 13.30 -26.86 16.58
CA TYR A 374 13.17 -27.28 17.97
C TYR A 374 14.42 -28.03 18.46
N ASN A 375 14.93 -29.00 17.68
CA ASN A 375 16.12 -29.76 18.08
C ASN A 375 17.39 -28.91 18.19
N PHE A 376 17.54 -27.87 17.37
CA PHE A 376 18.72 -27.00 17.41
C PHE A 376 18.66 -25.93 18.49
N TYR A 377 17.51 -25.28 18.67
CA TYR A 377 17.42 -24.07 19.49
C TYR A 377 16.55 -24.21 20.74
N VAL A 378 15.70 -25.23 20.83
CA VAL A 378 14.75 -25.37 21.95
C VAL A 378 15.12 -26.55 22.85
N LYS A 379 15.35 -27.73 22.28
CA LYS A 379 15.72 -28.95 23.03
C LYS A 379 16.99 -28.78 23.90
N PRO A 380 18.06 -28.10 23.45
CA PRO A 380 19.23 -27.87 24.29
C PRO A 380 19.00 -26.88 25.44
N TYR A 381 17.92 -26.08 25.36
CA TYR A 381 17.61 -25.00 26.30
C TYR A 381 16.16 -25.13 26.79
N PRO A 382 15.88 -25.96 27.82
CA PRO A 382 14.52 -26.29 28.27
C PRO A 382 13.64 -25.06 28.62
N GLU A 383 14.26 -23.94 28.99
CA GLU A 383 13.60 -22.66 29.27
C GLU A 383 12.87 -22.10 28.03
N CYS A 384 13.39 -22.38 26.84
CA CYS A 384 12.82 -21.93 25.56
C CYS A 384 11.53 -22.69 25.18
N GLU A 385 11.22 -23.82 25.82
CA GLU A 385 10.00 -24.59 25.53
C GLU A 385 8.73 -23.82 25.86
N LYS A 386 8.76 -22.99 26.91
CA LYS A 386 7.62 -22.13 27.28
C LYS A 386 7.39 -21.02 26.24
N MET A 387 8.45 -20.50 25.62
CA MET A 387 8.39 -19.42 24.63
C MET A 387 8.03 -19.93 23.23
N TYR A 388 8.54 -21.11 22.84
CA TYR A 388 8.25 -21.72 21.55
C TYR A 388 6.85 -22.36 21.47
N GLY A 389 6.24 -22.58 22.64
CA GLY A 389 5.02 -23.37 22.82
C GLY A 389 5.33 -24.87 22.91
N ARG A 390 4.63 -25.57 23.81
CA ARG A 390 4.86 -27.01 24.04
C ARG A 390 4.77 -27.77 22.72
N PHE A 391 5.81 -28.53 22.40
CA PHE A 391 5.73 -29.61 21.44
C PHE A 391 4.88 -30.70 22.10
N SER A 392 3.57 -30.74 21.85
CA SER A 392 2.74 -31.90 22.22
C SER A 392 3.10 -33.07 21.31
N GLY A 393 4.25 -33.67 21.60
CA GLY A 393 4.86 -34.79 20.92
C GLY A 393 4.96 -36.01 21.82
N ALA A 394 3.88 -36.33 22.54
CA ALA A 394 3.46 -37.72 22.70
C ALA A 394 2.68 -38.19 21.45
N LEU A 395 3.00 -37.62 20.28
CA LEU A 395 2.64 -38.20 19.00
C LEU A 395 3.68 -39.27 18.76
N GLU A 396 3.36 -40.50 19.15
CA GLU A 396 3.89 -41.69 18.51
C GLU A 396 3.96 -41.37 17.02
N VAL A 397 5.19 -41.34 16.49
CA VAL A 397 5.40 -41.39 15.06
C VAL A 397 4.73 -42.69 14.64
N LYS A 398 3.47 -42.64 14.18
CA LYS A 398 2.87 -43.74 13.45
C LYS A 398 3.70 -43.88 12.19
N SER A 399 4.77 -44.66 12.29
CA SER A 399 5.50 -45.11 11.14
C SER A 399 4.46 -45.76 10.24
N LYS A 400 4.31 -45.25 9.01
CA LYS A 400 3.39 -45.83 8.02
C LYS A 400 3.72 -47.31 7.72
N HIS A 401 4.84 -47.79 8.22
CA HIS A 401 5.24 -49.18 8.26
C HIS A 401 5.31 -49.64 9.71
N PRO A 402 4.59 -50.69 10.13
CA PRO A 402 4.81 -51.33 11.42
C PRO A 402 6.31 -51.50 11.71
N ALA A 403 6.74 -51.08 12.90
CA ALA A 403 8.10 -51.31 13.36
C ALA A 403 8.38 -52.81 13.30
N GLY A 404 9.38 -53.22 12.50
CA GLY A 404 9.71 -54.63 12.29
C GLY A 404 9.38 -55.21 10.91
N LEU A 405 8.78 -54.46 9.97
CA LEU A 405 8.61 -54.91 8.58
C LEU A 405 9.94 -55.29 7.90
N TRP A 406 11.03 -54.60 8.23
CA TRP A 406 12.38 -54.97 7.77
C TRP A 406 12.85 -56.34 8.28
N LYS A 407 12.24 -56.88 9.36
CA LYS A 407 12.50 -58.25 9.83
C LYS A 407 11.73 -59.30 9.01
N LEU A 408 10.63 -58.91 8.35
CA LEU A 408 9.88 -59.75 7.41
C LEU A 408 10.56 -59.81 6.04
N PHE A 409 11.23 -58.72 5.64
CA PHE A 409 12.13 -58.69 4.49
C PHE A 409 13.54 -59.13 4.90
N LYS A 410 13.69 -60.39 5.35
CA LYS A 410 15.03 -61.01 5.28
C LYS A 410 15.30 -61.28 3.81
N PRO A 411 16.33 -60.67 3.18
CA PRO A 411 16.72 -61.05 1.84
C PRO A 411 17.00 -62.56 1.84
N GLN A 412 16.49 -63.26 0.82
CA GLN A 412 16.78 -64.67 0.64
C GLN A 412 18.29 -64.82 0.59
N LYS A 413 18.87 -65.59 1.51
CA LYS A 413 20.29 -65.93 1.44
C LYS A 413 20.44 -66.87 0.25
N PHE A 414 20.85 -66.33 -0.89
CA PHE A 414 21.37 -67.14 -1.97
C PHE A 414 22.65 -67.79 -1.47
N THR A 415 22.74 -69.11 -1.60
CA THR A 415 24.00 -69.82 -1.45
C THR A 415 24.93 -69.31 -2.54
N GLU A 416 26.03 -68.68 -2.16
CA GLU A 416 27.08 -68.24 -3.09
C GLU A 416 27.49 -69.46 -3.93
N THR A 417 27.27 -69.38 -5.24
CA THR A 417 27.82 -70.37 -6.17
C THR A 417 29.29 -70.04 -6.42
N ASP A 418 30.11 -71.03 -6.78
CA ASP A 418 31.52 -70.81 -7.09
C ASP A 418 31.72 -69.75 -8.20
N GLU A 419 30.72 -69.58 -9.06
CA GLU A 419 30.65 -68.55 -10.10
C GLU A 419 30.57 -67.13 -9.50
N ASP A 420 29.78 -66.93 -8.43
CA ASP A 420 29.60 -65.64 -7.76
C ASP A 420 30.89 -65.18 -7.08
N VAL A 421 31.63 -66.12 -6.48
CA VAL A 421 32.94 -65.86 -5.85
C VAL A 421 33.97 -65.47 -6.91
N LYS A 422 33.93 -66.11 -8.08
CA LYS A 422 34.82 -65.80 -9.20
C LYS A 422 34.52 -64.41 -9.80
N ASN A 423 33.24 -64.06 -9.92
CA ASN A 423 32.80 -62.73 -10.36
C ASN A 423 33.18 -61.63 -9.37
N MET A 424 33.05 -61.88 -8.06
CA MET A 424 33.48 -60.93 -7.02
C MET A 424 35.00 -60.73 -7.01
N LYS A 425 35.79 -61.79 -7.21
CA LYS A 425 37.25 -61.67 -7.35
C LYS A 425 37.64 -60.86 -8.58
N SER A 426 37.03 -61.12 -9.73
CA SER A 426 37.31 -60.38 -10.97
C SER A 426 36.93 -58.90 -10.86
N PHE A 427 35.85 -58.56 -10.14
CA PHE A 427 35.47 -57.18 -9.87
C PHE A 427 36.46 -56.47 -8.92
N MET A 428 36.96 -57.17 -7.89
CA MET A 428 37.95 -56.62 -6.96
C MET A 428 39.32 -56.41 -7.62
N GLU A 429 39.71 -57.29 -8.55
CA GLU A 429 40.94 -57.15 -9.35
C GLU A 429 40.88 -55.98 -10.35
N LEU A 430 39.68 -55.49 -10.72
CA LEU A 430 39.50 -54.30 -11.56
C LEU A 430 39.58 -52.97 -10.78
N LEU A 431 39.56 -53.02 -9.44
CA LEU A 431 39.59 -51.85 -8.56
C LEU A 431 40.98 -51.60 -7.93
N VAL A 432 41.94 -52.49 -8.16
CA VAL A 432 43.36 -52.36 -7.81
C VAL A 432 44.15 -52.08 -9.09
#